data_AF-A0A1V6GGH0-F1
#
_entry.id   AF-A0A1V6GGH0-F1
#
_cell.length_a   1.000
_cell.length_b   1.000
_cell.length_c   1.000
_cell.angle_alpha   90.00
_cell.angle_beta   90.00
_cell.angle_gamma   90.00
#
_symmetry.space_group_name_H-M   'P 1'
#
loop_
_entity.id
_entity.type
_entity.pdbx_description
1 polymer ?
#
loop_
_entity_poly.entity_id
_entity_poly.type
_entity_poly.pdbx_seq_one_letter_code
_entity_poly.pdbx_strand_id
1 'polypeptide(L)'
;MSIPSLRVEGITRNVADLIASVRKPGFTMAPEAATERLRSVINKGNTEADLFRSVSLIKDLGWRSLKLYFMVGLPTEEDADIEAICALSKVLSREFRGNLTISISCFVPKAFTPFQWEAQASQARYSDLIRTLQTRIRHRNITLKWHDPRLSFLEGVFSRGDAALSRVLLEAHSRGAYLDGWGDTINARAWDEAFATCGVDPASYLGPRELKCSLPWDFIDMGIHKGYLLAERTRALAGSPTEDCRQGECSGCGACSPGIANTLRPSLEPKALFPEPSAHGAYAYVLGVTKELGLRFLTPREFQEMLRRAVRRAGIDAVYSQGFSPAIKLSTSPPTSYGIASRCEYVQIELKHPLKPDEIAARINACLPRGSTAFSCTEGRLKQVSDATYSTVRPFTLELAPDAVIRKEGKVLRVADFLEETGPSWLRIAFRQGRTISPVLLLESFSRDGIRLEEIVKTGMRFEGEDLP
;
A
#
# COMPACT_ATOMS: atom_id res chain seq x y z
N MET A 1 -4.95 11.12 0.31
CA MET A 1 -5.49 9.86 0.85
C MET A 1 -6.91 9.72 0.34
N SER A 2 -7.21 8.69 -0.46
CA SER A 2 -8.58 8.27 -0.77
C SER A 2 -8.99 7.20 0.23
N ILE A 3 -10.28 7.11 0.55
CA ILE A 3 -10.79 6.00 1.35
C ILE A 3 -10.68 4.73 0.48
N PRO A 4 -10.25 3.58 1.03
CA PRO A 4 -10.33 2.32 0.31
C PRO A 4 -11.77 2.06 -0.13
N SER A 5 -11.95 1.26 -1.18
CA SER A 5 -13.29 0.98 -1.71
C SER A 5 -14.19 0.38 -0.62
N LEU A 6 -15.32 1.01 -0.35
CA LEU A 6 -16.32 0.51 0.60
C LEU A 6 -17.42 -0.26 -0.16
N ARG A 7 -17.95 -1.32 0.48
CA ARG A 7 -19.14 -2.02 -0.02
C ARG A 7 -20.34 -1.08 0.07
N VAL A 8 -21.16 -1.08 -0.98
CA VAL A 8 -22.33 -0.20 -1.12
C VAL A 8 -23.27 -0.32 0.09
N GLU A 9 -23.59 -1.54 0.50
CA GLU A 9 -24.51 -1.81 1.63
C GLU A 9 -23.99 -1.35 3.00
N GLY A 10 -22.67 -1.24 3.18
CA GLY A 10 -22.04 -0.93 4.47
C GLY A 10 -22.01 0.56 4.80
N ILE A 11 -22.54 1.43 3.93
CA ILE A 11 -22.44 2.88 4.07
C ILE A 11 -23.62 3.40 4.89
N THR A 12 -23.37 3.65 6.17
CA THR A 12 -24.33 4.28 7.09
C THR A 12 -23.97 5.74 7.34
N ARG A 13 -24.93 6.53 7.84
CA ARG A 13 -24.69 7.91 8.26
C ARG A 13 -23.57 8.00 9.29
N ASN A 14 -23.55 7.11 10.29
CA ASN A 14 -22.51 7.08 11.32
C ASN A 14 -21.10 6.84 10.74
N VAL A 15 -20.96 5.90 9.80
CA VAL A 15 -19.69 5.63 9.11
C VAL A 15 -19.26 6.85 8.31
N ALA A 16 -20.20 7.47 7.60
CA ALA A 16 -19.90 8.63 6.78
C ALA A 16 -19.60 9.88 7.63
N ASP A 17 -20.26 10.10 8.78
CA ASP A 17 -19.94 11.17 9.73
C ASP A 17 -18.56 10.98 10.36
N LEU A 18 -18.20 9.74 10.71
CA LEU A 18 -16.84 9.39 11.14
C LEU A 18 -15.79 9.76 10.09
N ILE A 19 -16.06 9.48 8.82
CA ILE A 19 -15.15 9.83 7.73
C ILE A 19 -15.18 11.35 7.47
N ALA A 20 -16.32 12.01 7.66
CA ALA A 20 -16.46 13.47 7.52
C ALA A 20 -15.70 14.24 8.61
N SER A 21 -15.43 13.62 9.76
CA SER A 21 -14.60 14.20 10.84
C SER A 21 -13.14 14.43 10.42
N VAL A 22 -12.70 13.85 9.30
CA VAL A 22 -11.42 14.14 8.63
C VAL A 22 -11.67 14.88 7.31
N ARG A 23 -10.61 15.21 6.54
CA ARG A 23 -10.78 15.71 5.15
C ARG A 23 -11.78 14.80 4.44
N LYS A 24 -12.77 15.32 3.72
CA LYS A 24 -13.62 14.53 2.81
C LYS A 24 -12.82 14.24 1.52
N PRO A 25 -12.10 13.11 1.38
CA PRO A 25 -11.40 12.83 0.13
C PRO A 25 -12.41 12.36 -0.93
N GLY A 26 -11.94 12.01 -2.13
CA GLY A 26 -12.77 11.25 -3.06
C GLY A 26 -13.31 9.98 -2.37
N PHE A 27 -14.64 9.84 -2.37
CA PHE A 27 -15.31 8.66 -1.84
C PHE A 27 -15.29 7.56 -2.91
N THR A 28 -15.06 6.31 -2.53
CA THR A 28 -14.92 5.22 -3.50
C THR A 28 -15.88 4.08 -3.17
N MET A 29 -16.68 3.67 -4.16
CA MET A 29 -17.62 2.56 -4.06
C MET A 29 -17.35 1.53 -5.17
N ALA A 30 -17.61 0.28 -4.87
CA ALA A 30 -17.48 -0.82 -5.83
C ALA A 30 -18.84 -1.52 -6.04
N PRO A 31 -19.66 -1.04 -6.99
CA PRO A 31 -20.82 -1.79 -7.47
C PRO A 31 -20.40 -3.04 -8.27
N GLU A 32 -19.21 -3.03 -8.89
CA GLU A 32 -18.61 -4.08 -9.75
C GLU A 32 -19.37 -4.38 -11.05
N ALA A 33 -20.69 -4.46 -11.01
CA ALA A 33 -21.56 -4.63 -12.18
C ALA A 33 -22.74 -3.65 -12.13
N ALA A 34 -23.24 -3.25 -13.31
CA ALA A 34 -24.35 -2.29 -13.41
C ALA A 34 -25.73 -2.94 -13.27
N THR A 35 -25.91 -4.18 -13.70
CA THR A 35 -27.18 -4.92 -13.60
C THR A 35 -27.22 -5.78 -12.35
N GLU A 36 -28.41 -5.97 -11.77
CA GLU A 36 -28.60 -6.88 -10.62
C GLU A 36 -28.30 -8.34 -10.99
N ARG A 37 -28.58 -8.72 -12.24
CA ARG A 37 -28.25 -10.04 -12.78
C ARG A 37 -26.75 -10.32 -12.68
N LEU A 38 -25.90 -9.46 -13.24
CA LEU A 38 -24.44 -9.65 -13.15
C LEU A 38 -23.92 -9.50 -11.72
N ARG A 39 -24.51 -8.61 -10.91
CA ARG A 39 -24.18 -8.54 -9.47
C ARG A 39 -24.45 -9.89 -8.79
N SER A 40 -25.56 -10.55 -9.10
CA SER A 40 -25.88 -11.88 -8.57
C SER A 40 -24.88 -12.95 -9.04
N VAL A 41 -24.47 -12.90 -10.32
CA VAL A 41 -23.44 -13.81 -10.88
C VAL A 41 -22.12 -13.71 -10.12
N ILE A 42 -21.68 -12.51 -9.75
CA ILE A 42 -20.45 -12.31 -8.96
C ILE A 42 -20.68 -12.31 -7.44
N ASN A 43 -21.88 -12.74 -7.01
CA ASN A 43 -22.33 -12.78 -5.62
C ASN A 43 -22.16 -11.46 -4.85
N LYS A 44 -22.57 -10.35 -5.49
CA LYS A 44 -22.73 -9.04 -4.88
C LYS A 44 -24.18 -8.83 -4.49
N GLY A 45 -24.44 -8.74 -3.19
CA GLY A 45 -25.78 -8.60 -2.60
C GLY A 45 -26.45 -7.23 -2.78
N ASN A 46 -25.77 -6.25 -3.40
CA ASN A 46 -26.29 -4.89 -3.45
C ASN A 46 -27.28 -4.69 -4.61
N THR A 47 -28.41 -4.11 -4.30
CA THR A 47 -29.44 -3.71 -5.27
C THR A 47 -29.09 -2.37 -5.92
N GLU A 48 -29.81 -2.03 -6.98
CA GLU A 48 -29.75 -0.69 -7.57
C GLU A 48 -30.22 0.38 -6.57
N ALA A 49 -31.25 0.07 -5.77
CA ALA A 49 -31.73 0.95 -4.71
C ALA A 49 -30.65 1.26 -3.67
N ASP A 50 -29.84 0.27 -3.27
CA ASP A 50 -28.75 0.47 -2.30
C ASP A 50 -27.69 1.43 -2.83
N LEU A 51 -27.39 1.34 -4.14
CA LEU A 51 -26.45 2.23 -4.82
C LEU A 51 -26.95 3.67 -4.80
N PHE A 52 -28.21 3.92 -5.18
CA PHE A 52 -28.79 5.26 -5.16
C PHE A 52 -28.87 5.85 -3.76
N ARG A 53 -29.30 5.07 -2.77
CA ARG A 53 -29.34 5.52 -1.36
C ARG A 53 -27.96 5.94 -0.88
N SER A 54 -26.93 5.15 -1.18
CA SER A 54 -25.55 5.45 -0.82
C SER A 54 -25.03 6.72 -1.49
N VAL A 55 -25.29 6.90 -2.79
CA VAL A 55 -24.88 8.10 -3.53
C VAL A 55 -25.58 9.36 -2.99
N SER A 56 -26.87 9.27 -2.67
CA SER A 56 -27.60 10.37 -2.04
C SER A 56 -27.00 10.72 -0.68
N LEU A 57 -26.74 9.72 0.17
CA LEU A 57 -26.15 9.94 1.49
C LEU A 57 -24.77 10.63 1.40
N ILE A 58 -23.89 10.16 0.52
CA ILE A 58 -22.54 10.73 0.34
C ILE A 58 -22.64 12.19 -0.13
N LYS A 59 -23.57 12.49 -1.04
CA LYS A 59 -23.85 13.84 -1.52
C LYS A 59 -24.39 14.74 -0.40
N ASP A 60 -25.37 14.27 0.37
CA ASP A 60 -26.00 15.04 1.46
C ASP A 60 -24.99 15.37 2.57
N LEU A 61 -24.01 14.50 2.76
CA LEU A 61 -22.89 14.74 3.66
C LEU A 61 -21.78 15.60 3.05
N GLY A 62 -21.98 16.15 1.85
CA GLY A 62 -21.16 17.20 1.26
C GLY A 62 -19.88 16.74 0.55
N TRP A 63 -19.79 15.48 0.13
CA TRP A 63 -18.70 15.03 -0.74
C TRP A 63 -18.85 15.61 -2.14
N ARG A 64 -17.71 15.98 -2.75
CA ARG A 64 -17.66 16.55 -4.10
C ARG A 64 -17.00 15.65 -5.14
N SER A 65 -16.44 14.51 -4.72
CA SER A 65 -15.80 13.53 -5.60
C SER A 65 -16.21 12.13 -5.19
N LEU A 66 -16.68 11.36 -6.17
CA LEU A 66 -17.11 9.97 -6.04
C LEU A 66 -16.43 9.13 -7.13
N LYS A 67 -15.89 7.98 -6.78
CA LYS A 67 -15.31 6.99 -7.69
C LYS A 67 -16.11 5.69 -7.62
N LEU A 68 -16.51 5.16 -8.78
CA LEU A 68 -17.20 3.89 -8.92
C LEU A 68 -16.32 2.90 -9.69
N TYR A 69 -16.21 1.67 -9.20
CA TYR A 69 -15.55 0.58 -9.90
C TYR A 69 -16.56 -0.34 -10.59
N PHE A 70 -16.30 -0.60 -11.87
CA PHE A 70 -16.99 -1.63 -12.65
C PHE A 70 -15.97 -2.57 -13.27
N MET A 71 -16.41 -3.79 -13.52
CA MET A 71 -15.67 -4.81 -14.24
C MET A 71 -16.37 -5.09 -15.58
N VAL A 72 -15.57 -5.41 -16.60
CA VAL A 72 -16.06 -5.83 -17.92
C VAL A 72 -15.44 -7.16 -18.33
N GLY A 73 -16.14 -7.91 -19.17
CA GLY A 73 -15.78 -9.26 -19.60
C GLY A 73 -16.06 -10.33 -18.55
N LEU A 74 -17.04 -10.10 -17.68
CA LEU A 74 -17.47 -11.09 -16.69
C LEU A 74 -18.10 -12.32 -17.37
N PRO A 75 -18.07 -13.51 -16.74
CA PRO A 75 -18.83 -14.66 -17.21
C PRO A 75 -20.32 -14.32 -17.31
N THR A 76 -20.97 -14.76 -18.39
CA THR A 76 -22.38 -14.44 -18.74
C THR A 76 -22.68 -12.97 -19.04
N GLU A 77 -21.67 -12.10 -19.19
CA GLU A 77 -21.87 -10.69 -19.57
C GLU A 77 -22.47 -10.56 -20.97
N GLU A 78 -23.50 -9.74 -21.08
CA GLU A 78 -24.19 -9.41 -22.33
C GLU A 78 -23.94 -7.94 -22.70
N ASP A 79 -24.13 -7.58 -23.97
CA ASP A 79 -23.98 -6.19 -24.40
C ASP A 79 -24.95 -5.25 -23.64
N ALA A 80 -26.12 -5.74 -23.23
CA ALA A 80 -27.07 -5.01 -22.39
C ALA A 80 -26.48 -4.58 -21.04
N ASP A 81 -25.55 -5.35 -20.46
CA ASP A 81 -24.89 -4.99 -19.21
C ASP A 81 -23.89 -3.84 -19.40
N ILE A 82 -23.21 -3.81 -20.55
CA ILE A 82 -22.30 -2.72 -20.93
C ILE A 82 -23.09 -1.43 -21.18
N GLU A 83 -24.25 -1.55 -21.81
CA GLU A 83 -25.18 -0.42 -21.98
C GLU A 83 -25.72 0.07 -20.63
N ALA A 84 -25.99 -0.83 -19.69
CA ALA A 84 -26.40 -0.49 -18.33
C ALA A 84 -25.32 0.31 -17.58
N ILE A 85 -24.03 -0.02 -17.74
CA ILE A 85 -22.92 0.80 -17.17
C ILE A 85 -23.00 2.23 -17.72
N CYS A 86 -23.24 2.39 -19.03
CA CYS A 86 -23.35 3.70 -19.67
C CYS A 86 -24.54 4.51 -19.13
N ALA A 87 -25.71 3.87 -19.04
CA ALA A 87 -26.94 4.49 -18.57
C ALA A 87 -26.82 4.91 -17.09
N LEU A 88 -26.40 3.98 -16.25
CA LEU A 88 -26.22 4.19 -14.81
C LEU A 88 -25.23 5.32 -14.53
N SER A 89 -24.09 5.36 -15.23
CA SER A 89 -23.08 6.42 -15.08
C SER A 89 -23.66 7.81 -15.34
N LYS A 90 -24.51 7.96 -16.37
CA LYS A 90 -25.19 9.21 -16.70
C LYS A 90 -26.21 9.59 -15.64
N VAL A 91 -27.04 8.65 -15.18
CA VAL A 91 -28.01 8.90 -14.10
C VAL A 91 -27.31 9.34 -12.82
N LEU A 92 -26.28 8.61 -12.38
CA LEU A 92 -25.53 8.94 -11.16
C LEU A 92 -24.81 10.29 -11.23
N SER A 93 -24.32 10.68 -12.41
CA SER A 93 -23.72 12.01 -12.60
C SER A 93 -24.68 13.17 -12.40
N ARG A 94 -25.98 12.96 -12.66
CA ARG A 94 -27.04 13.96 -12.42
C ARG A 94 -27.39 14.00 -10.93
N GLU A 95 -27.40 12.83 -10.29
CA GLU A 95 -27.74 12.69 -8.88
C GLU A 95 -26.67 13.29 -7.97
N PHE A 96 -25.40 12.89 -8.11
CA PHE A 96 -24.31 13.27 -7.20
C PHE A 96 -23.92 14.76 -7.27
N ARG A 97 -24.15 15.43 -8.41
CA ARG A 97 -23.79 16.86 -8.67
C ARG A 97 -22.32 17.26 -8.42
N GLY A 98 -21.42 16.32 -8.12
CA GLY A 98 -19.97 16.49 -8.02
C GLY A 98 -19.20 15.80 -9.16
N ASN A 99 -17.88 15.65 -8.99
CA ASN A 99 -17.03 14.92 -9.93
C ASN A 99 -17.19 13.41 -9.75
N LEU A 100 -17.63 12.72 -10.81
CA LEU A 100 -17.77 11.27 -10.83
C LEU A 100 -16.61 10.64 -11.59
N THR A 101 -15.89 9.70 -10.99
CA THR A 101 -14.88 8.88 -11.67
C THR A 101 -15.43 7.48 -11.88
N ILE A 102 -15.53 7.03 -13.13
CA ILE A 102 -15.88 5.64 -13.45
C ILE A 102 -14.58 4.92 -13.77
N SER A 103 -14.29 3.84 -13.04
CA SER A 103 -13.07 3.06 -13.17
C SER A 103 -13.42 1.66 -13.67
N ILE A 104 -12.95 1.32 -14.86
CA ILE A 104 -13.22 0.06 -15.53
C ILE A 104 -12.04 -0.88 -15.36
N SER A 105 -12.29 -2.07 -14.82
CA SER A 105 -11.33 -3.16 -14.74
C SER A 105 -11.71 -4.25 -15.74
N CYS A 106 -10.72 -4.93 -16.30
CA CYS A 106 -10.97 -6.14 -17.09
C CYS A 106 -11.10 -7.32 -16.12
N PHE A 107 -12.07 -8.20 -16.35
CA PHE A 107 -12.19 -9.44 -15.61
C PHE A 107 -10.94 -10.31 -15.81
N VAL A 108 -10.31 -10.74 -14.73
CA VAL A 108 -9.17 -11.65 -14.76
C VAL A 108 -9.49 -12.85 -13.87
N PRO A 109 -9.69 -14.06 -14.43
CA PRO A 109 -9.85 -15.28 -13.64
C PRO A 109 -8.69 -15.45 -12.66
N LYS A 110 -8.99 -15.58 -11.37
CA LYS A 110 -7.97 -15.79 -10.32
C LYS A 110 -8.05 -17.22 -9.79
N ALA A 111 -6.90 -17.83 -9.50
CA ALA A 111 -6.82 -19.08 -8.76
C ALA A 111 -7.61 -18.99 -7.44
N PHE A 112 -8.17 -20.12 -6.99
CA PHE A 112 -8.99 -20.23 -5.78
C PHE A 112 -10.28 -19.42 -5.78
N THR A 113 -10.81 -19.09 -6.96
CA THR A 113 -12.12 -18.46 -7.12
C THR A 113 -13.07 -19.37 -7.89
N PRO A 114 -14.40 -19.18 -7.76
CA PRO A 114 -15.37 -19.92 -8.57
C PRO A 114 -15.15 -19.78 -10.08
N PHE A 115 -14.56 -18.67 -10.52
CA PHE A 115 -14.30 -18.42 -11.94
C PHE A 115 -12.90 -18.83 -12.41
N GLN A 116 -12.10 -19.55 -11.61
CA GLN A 116 -10.76 -19.98 -12.01
C GLN A 116 -10.74 -20.85 -13.28
N TRP A 117 -11.87 -21.50 -13.59
CA TRP A 117 -12.08 -22.31 -14.80
C TRP A 117 -12.61 -21.55 -16.01
N GLU A 118 -13.04 -20.29 -15.84
CA GLU A 118 -13.62 -19.50 -16.95
C GLU A 118 -12.55 -18.94 -17.88
N ALA A 119 -12.92 -18.73 -19.13
CA ALA A 119 -12.05 -18.02 -20.06
C ALA A 119 -11.93 -16.54 -19.67
N GLN A 120 -10.79 -15.94 -19.94
CA GLN A 120 -10.62 -14.50 -19.98
C GLN A 120 -10.90 -14.00 -21.40
N ALA A 121 -11.57 -12.84 -21.53
CA ALA A 121 -11.79 -12.26 -22.84
C ALA A 121 -10.46 -11.84 -23.49
N SER A 122 -10.44 -11.75 -24.83
CA SER A 122 -9.24 -11.34 -25.55
C SER A 122 -8.93 -9.85 -25.35
N GLN A 123 -7.67 -9.46 -25.56
CA GLN A 123 -7.25 -8.05 -25.56
C GLN A 123 -8.09 -7.21 -26.54
N ALA A 124 -8.44 -7.78 -27.70
CA ALA A 124 -9.29 -7.14 -28.69
C ALA A 124 -10.70 -6.87 -28.15
N ARG A 125 -11.34 -7.88 -27.52
CA ARG A 125 -12.66 -7.69 -26.89
C ARG A 125 -12.62 -6.64 -25.79
N TYR A 126 -11.61 -6.65 -24.90
CA TYR A 126 -11.48 -5.59 -23.88
C TYR A 126 -11.32 -4.21 -24.51
N SER A 127 -10.51 -4.09 -25.56
CA SER A 127 -10.32 -2.83 -26.29
C SER A 127 -11.63 -2.33 -26.90
N ASP A 128 -12.45 -3.23 -27.46
CA ASP A 128 -13.76 -2.91 -28.01
C ASP A 128 -14.76 -2.46 -26.95
N LEU A 129 -14.80 -3.15 -25.81
CA LEU A 129 -15.64 -2.78 -24.66
C LEU A 129 -15.25 -1.41 -24.11
N ILE A 130 -13.96 -1.17 -23.90
CA ILE A 130 -13.44 0.12 -23.41
C ILE A 130 -13.76 1.23 -24.41
N ARG A 131 -13.56 1.00 -25.71
CA ARG A 131 -13.91 1.96 -26.76
C ARG A 131 -15.40 2.28 -26.76
N THR A 132 -16.25 1.28 -26.53
CA THR A 132 -17.71 1.47 -26.40
C THR A 132 -18.04 2.36 -25.20
N LEU A 133 -17.42 2.13 -24.05
CA LEU A 133 -17.62 2.96 -22.85
C LEU A 133 -17.10 4.39 -23.05
N GLN A 134 -15.92 4.58 -23.66
CA GLN A 134 -15.35 5.89 -23.98
C GLN A 134 -16.23 6.71 -24.93
N THR A 135 -16.87 6.05 -25.89
CA THR A 135 -17.75 6.72 -26.86
C THR A 135 -19.10 7.07 -26.25
N ARG A 136 -19.69 6.17 -25.46
CA ARG A 136 -21.04 6.34 -24.89
C ARG A 136 -21.08 7.13 -23.58
N ILE A 137 -20.01 7.14 -22.78
CA ILE A 137 -19.88 7.88 -21.51
C ILE A 137 -19.14 9.20 -21.75
N ARG A 138 -19.76 10.08 -22.54
CA ARG A 138 -19.26 11.46 -22.73
C ARG A 138 -20.10 12.42 -21.90
N HIS A 139 -19.55 12.86 -20.77
CA HIS A 139 -20.21 13.79 -19.86
C HIS A 139 -19.20 14.65 -19.11
N ARG A 140 -19.44 15.96 -19.01
CA ARG A 140 -18.50 16.94 -18.42
C ARG A 140 -18.08 16.65 -16.97
N ASN A 141 -18.94 15.98 -16.20
CA ASN A 141 -18.70 15.67 -14.80
C ASN A 141 -18.21 14.23 -14.59
N ILE A 142 -17.96 13.48 -15.66
CA ILE A 142 -17.51 12.08 -15.59
C ILE A 142 -16.07 11.97 -16.10
N THR A 143 -15.19 11.45 -15.26
CA THR A 143 -13.85 11.00 -15.66
C THR A 143 -13.86 9.49 -15.81
N LEU A 144 -13.61 8.98 -17.01
CA LEU A 144 -13.45 7.55 -17.24
C LEU A 144 -11.97 7.16 -17.07
N LYS A 145 -11.71 6.11 -16.30
CA LYS A 145 -10.42 5.45 -16.16
C LYS A 145 -10.59 3.97 -16.50
N TRP A 146 -9.59 3.35 -17.10
CA TRP A 146 -9.64 1.93 -17.44
C TRP A 146 -8.28 1.27 -17.22
N HIS A 147 -8.30 -0.04 -17.02
CA HIS A 147 -7.10 -0.86 -17.03
C HIS A 147 -6.63 -1.06 -18.46
N ASP A 148 -5.31 -1.12 -18.65
CA ASP A 148 -4.72 -1.43 -19.94
C ASP A 148 -5.04 -2.90 -20.31
N PRO A 149 -5.62 -3.18 -21.50
CA PRO A 149 -5.93 -4.53 -21.94
C PRO A 149 -4.72 -5.47 -22.01
N ARG A 150 -3.54 -4.95 -22.34
CA ARG A 150 -2.31 -5.73 -22.43
C ARG A 150 -1.77 -6.08 -21.05
N LEU A 151 -1.84 -5.15 -20.10
CA LEU A 151 -1.52 -5.47 -18.71
C LEU A 151 -2.51 -6.51 -18.15
N SER A 152 -3.80 -6.38 -18.44
CA SER A 152 -4.83 -7.34 -18.03
C SER A 152 -4.59 -8.74 -18.64
N PHE A 153 -4.05 -8.81 -19.86
CA PHE A 153 -3.62 -10.05 -20.49
C PHE A 153 -2.46 -10.71 -19.73
N LEU A 154 -1.40 -9.96 -19.40
CA LEU A 154 -0.28 -10.48 -18.60
C LEU A 154 -0.76 -10.92 -17.22
N GLU A 155 -1.62 -10.14 -16.57
CA GLU A 155 -2.25 -10.53 -15.30
C GLU A 155 -2.99 -11.86 -15.43
N GLY A 156 -3.72 -12.08 -16.52
CA GLY A 156 -4.40 -13.34 -16.82
C GLY A 156 -3.47 -14.54 -16.88
N VAL A 157 -2.38 -14.38 -17.63
CA VAL A 157 -1.35 -15.40 -17.79
C VAL A 157 -0.76 -15.79 -16.42
N PHE A 158 -0.32 -14.80 -15.64
CA PHE A 158 0.32 -15.06 -14.34
C PHE A 158 -0.65 -15.45 -13.22
N SER A 159 -1.90 -14.99 -13.25
CA SER A 159 -2.90 -15.33 -12.22
C SER A 159 -3.32 -16.80 -12.26
N ARG A 160 -3.12 -17.46 -13.40
CA ARG A 160 -3.39 -18.89 -13.61
C ARG A 160 -2.17 -19.61 -14.17
N GLY A 161 -0.99 -19.12 -13.82
CA GLY A 161 0.29 -19.63 -14.27
C GLY A 161 0.65 -20.99 -13.70
N ASP A 162 1.61 -21.64 -14.34
CA ASP A 162 2.28 -22.83 -13.83
C ASP A 162 3.81 -22.61 -13.75
N ALA A 163 4.56 -23.69 -13.48
CA ALA A 163 6.00 -23.63 -13.34
C ALA A 163 6.75 -23.15 -14.60
N ALA A 164 6.19 -23.29 -15.80
CA ALA A 164 6.84 -22.87 -17.05
C ALA A 164 7.02 -21.35 -17.12
N LEU A 165 6.11 -20.59 -16.50
CA LEU A 165 6.17 -19.13 -16.47
C LEU A 165 7.34 -18.57 -15.63
N SER A 166 7.94 -19.37 -14.76
CA SER A 166 9.12 -18.95 -13.99
C SER A 166 10.28 -18.51 -14.89
N ARG A 167 10.52 -19.24 -15.99
CA ARG A 167 11.56 -18.91 -16.96
C ARG A 167 11.23 -17.64 -17.75
N VAL A 168 9.95 -17.48 -18.11
CA VAL A 168 9.47 -16.27 -18.79
C VAL A 168 9.70 -15.03 -17.94
N LEU A 169 9.42 -15.09 -16.63
CA LEU A 169 9.66 -13.96 -15.71
C LEU A 169 11.13 -13.56 -15.67
N LEU A 170 12.03 -14.54 -15.54
CA LEU A 170 13.47 -14.29 -15.50
C LEU A 170 13.97 -13.70 -16.82
N GLU A 171 13.48 -14.21 -17.95
CA GLU A 171 13.85 -13.75 -19.28
C GLU A 171 13.30 -12.35 -19.59
N ALA A 172 12.07 -12.05 -19.18
CA ALA A 172 11.52 -10.70 -19.33
C ALA A 172 12.31 -9.69 -18.48
N HIS A 173 12.67 -10.05 -17.25
CA HIS A 173 13.47 -9.21 -16.37
C HIS A 173 14.88 -8.96 -16.93
N SER A 174 15.56 -9.99 -17.47
CA SER A 174 16.88 -9.84 -18.09
C SER A 174 16.85 -8.89 -19.31
N ARG A 175 15.70 -8.79 -19.97
CA ARG A 175 15.40 -7.88 -21.10
C ARG A 175 14.90 -6.50 -20.67
N GLY A 176 14.90 -6.21 -19.37
CA GLY A 176 14.55 -4.90 -18.82
C GLY A 176 13.06 -4.69 -18.55
N ALA A 177 12.25 -5.75 -18.44
CA ALA A 177 10.93 -5.63 -17.82
C ALA A 177 11.10 -5.34 -16.32
N TYR A 178 10.62 -4.19 -15.86
CA TYR A 178 10.77 -3.75 -14.48
C TYR A 178 9.69 -2.73 -14.12
N LEU A 179 8.93 -3.03 -13.07
CA LEU A 179 7.76 -2.24 -12.64
C LEU A 179 6.66 -2.10 -13.69
N ASP A 180 6.57 -3.02 -14.65
CA ASP A 180 5.58 -3.00 -15.75
C ASP A 180 4.10 -3.04 -15.34
N GLY A 181 3.81 -3.23 -14.04
CA GLY A 181 2.47 -3.05 -13.48
C GLY A 181 2.01 -1.57 -13.44
N TRP A 182 2.92 -0.63 -13.68
CA TRP A 182 2.59 0.78 -13.88
C TRP A 182 2.44 1.03 -15.39
N GLY A 183 1.26 1.52 -15.80
CA GLY A 183 0.89 1.54 -17.22
C GLY A 183 1.81 2.37 -18.13
N ASP A 184 2.59 3.29 -17.57
CA ASP A 184 3.56 4.13 -18.25
C ASP A 184 4.95 3.48 -18.42
N THR A 185 5.20 2.32 -17.83
CA THR A 185 6.51 1.66 -17.84
C THR A 185 6.51 0.27 -18.48
N ILE A 186 5.38 -0.18 -19.02
CA ILE A 186 5.26 -1.54 -19.59
C ILE A 186 6.25 -1.78 -20.74
N ASN A 187 7.14 -2.77 -20.59
CA ASN A 187 8.05 -3.19 -21.63
C ASN A 187 7.45 -4.35 -22.43
N ALA A 188 6.47 -4.02 -23.27
CA ALA A 188 5.74 -4.97 -24.10
C ALA A 188 6.65 -5.93 -24.89
N ARG A 189 7.72 -5.38 -25.47
CA ARG A 189 8.68 -6.13 -26.28
C ARG A 189 9.44 -7.19 -25.47
N ALA A 190 9.88 -6.85 -24.25
CA ALA A 190 10.57 -7.80 -23.38
C ALA A 190 9.71 -9.03 -23.08
N TRP A 191 8.40 -8.84 -22.84
CA TRP A 191 7.48 -9.95 -22.62
C TRP A 191 7.27 -10.81 -23.87
N ASP A 192 7.00 -10.20 -25.03
CA ASP A 192 6.78 -10.96 -26.27
C ASP A 192 8.01 -11.80 -26.64
N GLU A 193 9.21 -11.22 -26.52
CA GLU A 193 10.47 -11.93 -26.75
C GLU A 193 10.72 -13.02 -25.70
N ALA A 194 10.36 -12.79 -24.43
CA ALA A 194 10.51 -13.77 -23.37
C ALA A 194 9.61 -15.00 -23.57
N PHE A 195 8.34 -14.79 -23.94
CA PHE A 195 7.42 -15.88 -24.28
C PHE A 195 7.94 -16.69 -25.47
N ALA A 196 8.37 -16.01 -26.54
CA ALA A 196 8.91 -16.66 -27.74
C ALA A 196 10.19 -17.46 -27.43
N THR A 197 11.13 -16.88 -26.68
CA THR A 197 12.40 -17.52 -26.29
C THR A 197 12.17 -18.75 -25.42
N CYS A 198 11.20 -18.70 -24.51
CA CYS A 198 10.86 -19.83 -23.65
C CYS A 198 9.98 -20.89 -24.34
N GLY A 199 9.50 -20.63 -25.56
CA GLY A 199 8.57 -21.52 -26.27
C GLY A 199 7.22 -21.65 -25.56
N VAL A 200 6.79 -20.63 -24.83
CA VAL A 200 5.54 -20.64 -24.06
C VAL A 200 4.50 -19.83 -24.81
N ASP A 201 3.37 -20.46 -25.17
CA ASP A 201 2.21 -19.74 -25.70
C ASP A 201 1.40 -19.12 -24.54
N PRO A 202 1.39 -17.78 -24.39
CA PRO A 202 0.62 -17.13 -23.34
C PRO A 202 -0.90 -17.30 -23.51
N ALA A 203 -1.42 -17.49 -24.73
CA ALA A 203 -2.86 -17.63 -24.96
C ALA A 203 -3.43 -18.90 -24.31
N SER A 204 -2.61 -19.95 -24.16
CA SER A 204 -2.98 -21.20 -23.50
C SER A 204 -3.42 -21.01 -22.03
N TYR A 205 -2.99 -19.95 -21.36
CA TYR A 205 -3.37 -19.63 -19.97
C TYR A 205 -4.68 -18.85 -19.85
N LEU A 206 -5.24 -18.36 -20.96
CA LEU A 206 -6.41 -17.48 -20.99
C LEU A 206 -7.71 -18.20 -21.28
N GLY A 207 -7.65 -19.40 -21.89
CA GLY A 207 -8.81 -20.21 -22.19
C GLY A 207 -9.56 -20.74 -20.96
N PRO A 208 -10.72 -21.40 -21.18
CA PRO A 208 -11.40 -22.15 -20.14
C PRO A 208 -10.57 -23.37 -19.72
N ARG A 209 -10.73 -23.82 -18.48
CA ARG A 209 -10.05 -25.01 -17.96
C ARG A 209 -11.04 -26.13 -17.67
N GLU A 210 -10.64 -27.37 -17.91
CA GLU A 210 -11.45 -28.54 -17.60
C GLU A 210 -11.67 -28.69 -16.08
N LEU A 211 -12.90 -28.99 -15.69
CA LEU A 211 -13.30 -29.03 -14.27
C LEU A 211 -12.65 -30.17 -13.49
N LYS A 212 -12.38 -31.30 -14.16
CA LYS A 212 -11.84 -32.52 -13.55
C LYS A 212 -10.31 -32.59 -13.55
N CYS A 213 -9.65 -31.72 -14.32
CA CYS A 213 -8.20 -31.71 -14.39
C CYS A 213 -7.58 -31.11 -13.12
N SER A 214 -6.36 -31.58 -12.82
CA SER A 214 -5.51 -30.94 -11.81
C SER A 214 -5.16 -29.54 -12.28
N LEU A 215 -5.31 -28.56 -11.40
CA LEU A 215 -4.90 -27.18 -11.64
C LEU A 215 -3.46 -26.99 -11.17
N PRO A 216 -2.68 -26.07 -11.78
CA PRO A 216 -1.29 -25.83 -11.40
C PRO A 216 -1.09 -25.47 -9.92
N TRP A 217 -2.10 -24.91 -9.27
CA TRP A 217 -2.08 -24.46 -7.88
C TRP A 217 -2.80 -25.39 -6.91
N ASP A 218 -3.29 -26.57 -7.36
CA ASP A 218 -4.02 -27.52 -6.50
C ASP A 218 -3.17 -28.04 -5.31
N PHE A 219 -1.84 -27.93 -5.39
CA PHE A 219 -0.94 -28.32 -4.30
C PHE A 219 -0.92 -27.31 -3.14
N ILE A 220 -1.57 -26.15 -3.27
CA ILE A 220 -1.65 -25.11 -2.24
C ILE A 220 -3.02 -25.20 -1.57
N ASP A 221 -3.02 -25.45 -0.26
CA ASP A 221 -4.25 -25.43 0.53
C ASP A 221 -4.54 -24.01 1.03
N MET A 222 -5.61 -23.41 0.49
CA MET A 222 -6.13 -22.10 0.92
C MET A 222 -7.22 -22.21 1.99
N GLY A 223 -7.50 -23.41 2.50
CA GLY A 223 -8.59 -23.67 3.44
C GLY A 223 -9.98 -23.62 2.79
N ILE A 224 -10.08 -23.69 1.46
CA ILE A 224 -11.35 -23.70 0.73
C ILE A 224 -11.43 -24.97 -0.11
N HIS A 225 -12.51 -25.73 0.05
CA HIS A 225 -12.70 -26.97 -0.70
C HIS A 225 -12.95 -26.70 -2.20
N LYS A 226 -12.21 -27.38 -3.06
CA LYS A 226 -12.38 -27.29 -4.54
C LYS A 226 -13.82 -27.61 -4.97
N GLY A 227 -14.48 -28.57 -4.31
CA GLY A 227 -15.88 -28.91 -4.55
C GLY A 227 -16.85 -27.76 -4.26
N TYR A 228 -16.57 -26.96 -3.22
CA TYR A 228 -17.34 -25.75 -2.93
C TYR A 228 -17.20 -24.72 -4.05
N LEU A 229 -15.98 -24.47 -4.54
CA LEU A 229 -15.74 -23.54 -5.66
C LEU A 229 -16.46 -23.96 -6.94
N LEU A 230 -16.53 -25.27 -7.23
CA LEU A 230 -17.32 -25.79 -8.36
C LEU A 230 -18.83 -25.57 -8.16
N ALA A 231 -19.35 -25.78 -6.95
CA ALA A 231 -20.75 -25.52 -6.64
C ALA A 231 -21.09 -24.03 -6.74
N GLU A 232 -20.22 -23.15 -6.21
CA GLU A 232 -20.34 -21.70 -6.36
C GLU A 232 -20.30 -21.27 -7.82
N ARG A 233 -19.44 -21.88 -8.65
CA ARG A 233 -19.39 -21.60 -10.09
C ARG A 233 -20.73 -21.91 -10.75
N THR A 234 -21.30 -23.07 -10.45
CA THR A 234 -22.61 -23.47 -11.00
C THR A 234 -23.71 -22.48 -10.57
N ARG A 235 -23.74 -22.10 -9.28
CA ARG A 235 -24.67 -21.07 -8.78
C ARG A 235 -24.49 -19.73 -9.47
N ALA A 236 -23.24 -19.27 -9.60
CA ALA A 236 -22.88 -18.03 -10.27
C ALA A 236 -23.37 -18.00 -11.73
N LEU A 237 -23.12 -19.07 -12.50
CA LEU A 237 -23.58 -19.17 -13.89
C LEU A 237 -25.11 -19.25 -14.01
N ALA A 238 -25.81 -19.69 -12.96
CA ALA A 238 -27.26 -19.66 -12.86
C ALA A 238 -27.81 -18.33 -12.28
N GLY A 239 -26.95 -17.37 -11.94
CA GLY A 239 -27.34 -16.11 -11.29
C GLY A 239 -27.92 -16.28 -9.88
N SER A 240 -27.67 -17.43 -9.24
CA SER A 240 -28.17 -17.72 -7.89
C SER A 240 -27.17 -17.24 -6.84
N PRO A 241 -27.52 -16.26 -5.98
CA PRO A 241 -26.61 -15.77 -4.95
C PRO A 241 -26.44 -16.79 -3.83
N THR A 242 -25.34 -16.67 -3.10
CA THR A 242 -25.07 -17.46 -1.90
C THR A 242 -25.21 -16.56 -0.67
N GLU A 243 -26.04 -16.99 0.27
CA GLU A 243 -26.33 -16.24 1.50
C GLU A 243 -25.09 -16.06 2.37
N ASP A 244 -25.04 -14.96 3.12
CA ASP A 244 -23.99 -14.70 4.08
C ASP A 244 -24.10 -15.62 5.31
N CYS A 245 -23.16 -16.55 5.47
CA CYS A 245 -23.11 -17.51 6.59
C CYS A 245 -22.99 -16.87 8.00
N ARG A 246 -22.90 -15.54 8.12
CA ARG A 246 -23.01 -14.82 9.40
C ARG A 246 -24.45 -14.64 9.85
N GLN A 247 -25.39 -14.61 8.90
CA GLN A 247 -26.82 -14.42 9.14
C GLN A 247 -27.65 -15.65 8.71
N GLY A 248 -27.17 -16.39 7.70
CA GLY A 248 -27.76 -17.63 7.22
C GLY A 248 -27.01 -18.88 7.67
N GLU A 249 -27.23 -19.98 6.94
CA GLU A 249 -26.61 -21.27 7.21
C GLU A 249 -25.17 -21.37 6.69
N CYS A 250 -24.39 -22.29 7.25
CA CYS A 250 -23.04 -22.56 6.77
C CYS A 250 -23.07 -23.14 5.35
N SER A 251 -22.37 -22.49 4.42
CA SER A 251 -22.30 -22.91 3.01
C SER A 251 -21.28 -24.04 2.74
N GLY A 252 -20.58 -24.51 3.78
CA GLY A 252 -19.63 -25.63 3.68
C GLY A 252 -18.35 -25.32 2.89
N CYS A 253 -17.86 -24.08 2.93
CA CYS A 253 -16.69 -23.66 2.14
C CYS A 253 -15.36 -24.31 2.57
N GLY A 254 -15.25 -24.78 3.82
CA GLY A 254 -14.04 -25.37 4.40
C GLY A 254 -13.19 -24.41 5.24
N ALA A 255 -13.48 -23.10 5.20
CA ALA A 255 -12.64 -22.09 5.85
C ALA A 255 -12.67 -22.16 7.39
N CYS A 256 -13.81 -22.55 7.97
CA CYS A 256 -13.95 -22.72 9.41
C CYS A 256 -13.61 -24.17 9.80
N SER A 257 -12.50 -24.37 10.52
CA SER A 257 -12.19 -25.66 11.14
C SER A 257 -13.07 -25.92 12.37
N PRO A 258 -13.25 -27.19 12.80
CA PRO A 258 -13.94 -27.50 14.04
C PRO A 258 -13.37 -26.70 15.23
N GLY A 259 -14.24 -26.06 16.00
CA GLY A 259 -13.86 -25.18 17.11
C GLY A 259 -13.63 -23.71 16.75
N ILE A 260 -13.67 -23.35 15.47
CA ILE A 260 -13.64 -21.95 15.01
C ILE A 260 -15.08 -21.48 14.74
N ALA A 261 -15.50 -20.39 15.39
CA ALA A 261 -16.81 -19.79 15.20
C ALA A 261 -16.72 -18.28 15.00
N ASN A 262 -17.63 -17.74 14.20
CA ASN A 262 -17.76 -16.29 14.02
C ASN A 262 -18.19 -15.64 15.35
N THR A 263 -17.37 -14.71 15.85
CA THR A 263 -17.76 -13.86 16.98
C THR A 263 -18.27 -12.52 16.46
N LEU A 264 -19.58 -12.33 16.49
CA LEU A 264 -20.20 -11.06 16.12
C LEU A 264 -20.04 -10.06 17.27
N ARG A 265 -19.42 -8.91 17.00
CA ARG A 265 -19.34 -7.80 17.95
C ARG A 265 -20.48 -6.81 17.66
N PRO A 266 -21.10 -6.22 18.70
CA PRO A 266 -22.08 -5.17 18.49
C PRO A 266 -21.42 -3.95 17.83
N SER A 267 -22.20 -3.17 17.08
CA SER A 267 -21.75 -1.89 16.54
C SER A 267 -21.31 -1.00 17.70
N LEU A 268 -20.07 -0.49 17.65
CA LEU A 268 -19.56 0.41 18.67
C LEU A 268 -20.02 1.84 18.38
N GLU A 269 -20.36 2.57 19.44
CA GLU A 269 -20.55 4.01 19.33
C GLU A 269 -19.24 4.68 18.90
N PRO A 270 -19.25 5.48 17.82
CA PRO A 270 -18.08 6.20 17.36
C PRO A 270 -17.50 7.10 18.45
N LYS A 271 -16.24 6.87 18.84
CA LYS A 271 -15.49 7.82 19.67
C LYS A 271 -14.57 8.65 18.79
N ALA A 272 -14.50 9.96 19.05
CA ALA A 272 -13.54 10.82 18.39
C ALA A 272 -12.12 10.26 18.58
N LEU A 273 -11.48 9.89 17.46
CA LEU A 273 -10.13 9.30 17.50
C LEU A 273 -9.05 10.33 17.84
N PHE A 274 -9.35 11.61 17.60
CA PHE A 274 -8.43 12.70 17.82
C PHE A 274 -9.03 13.64 18.88
N PRO A 275 -8.31 13.92 19.97
CA PRO A 275 -8.70 15.00 20.87
C PRO A 275 -8.69 16.33 20.10
N GLU A 276 -9.49 17.29 20.57
CA GLU A 276 -9.50 18.68 20.08
C GLU A 276 -8.05 19.17 19.81
N PRO A 277 -7.74 19.78 18.65
CA PRO A 277 -6.43 20.31 18.36
C PRO A 277 -6.08 21.43 19.36
N SER A 278 -5.49 21.08 20.49
CA SER A 278 -5.14 22.07 21.51
C SER A 278 -4.01 22.96 20.97
N ALA A 279 -4.28 24.26 20.88
CA ALA A 279 -3.30 25.28 20.51
C ALA A 279 -2.38 25.71 21.69
N HIS A 280 -2.45 25.06 22.85
CA HIS A 280 -1.78 25.49 24.07
C HIS A 280 -0.99 24.35 24.72
N GLY A 281 0.29 24.63 25.02
CA GLY A 281 1.27 23.69 25.59
C GLY A 281 2.17 23.07 24.51
N ALA A 282 3.37 23.60 24.34
CA ALA A 282 4.39 23.03 23.45
C ALA A 282 5.70 22.84 24.22
N TYR A 283 5.65 21.96 25.22
CA TYR A 283 6.85 21.51 25.93
C TYR A 283 7.56 20.53 25.00
N ALA A 284 8.71 20.95 24.46
CA ALA A 284 9.46 20.17 23.50
C ALA A 284 10.44 19.25 24.23
N TYR A 285 10.54 18.01 23.75
CA TYR A 285 11.47 17.00 24.26
C TYR A 285 12.17 16.33 23.10
N VAL A 286 13.46 16.00 23.28
CA VAL A 286 14.24 15.22 22.33
C VAL A 286 14.51 13.84 22.92
N LEU A 287 14.03 12.80 22.24
CA LEU A 287 14.26 11.39 22.59
C LEU A 287 15.39 10.82 21.75
N GLY A 288 16.40 10.24 22.39
CA GLY A 288 17.35 9.34 21.76
C GLY A 288 16.79 7.92 21.73
N VAL A 289 16.67 7.33 20.55
CA VAL A 289 16.04 6.01 20.33
C VAL A 289 16.92 5.11 19.45
N THR A 290 16.95 3.81 19.75
CA THR A 290 17.59 2.80 18.90
C THR A 290 16.63 2.23 17.84
N LYS A 291 17.19 1.79 16.72
CA LYS A 291 16.52 1.15 15.58
C LYS A 291 17.39 -0.04 15.14
N GLU A 292 17.27 -1.15 15.84
CA GLU A 292 18.10 -2.35 15.66
C GLU A 292 17.25 -3.57 15.29
N LEU A 293 17.91 -4.73 15.09
CA LEU A 293 17.26 -5.99 14.70
C LEU A 293 16.40 -5.80 13.43
N GLY A 294 15.20 -6.39 13.41
CA GLY A 294 14.26 -6.26 12.29
C GLY A 294 13.79 -4.82 12.04
N LEU A 295 13.93 -3.91 13.01
CA LEU A 295 13.46 -2.52 12.85
C LEU A 295 14.32 -1.72 11.87
N ARG A 296 15.53 -2.18 11.54
CA ARG A 296 16.39 -1.58 10.51
C ARG A 296 15.72 -1.52 9.12
N PHE A 297 14.73 -2.37 8.89
CA PHE A 297 13.94 -2.44 7.66
C PHE A 297 12.69 -1.55 7.70
N LEU A 298 12.46 -0.78 8.77
CA LEU A 298 11.43 0.25 8.74
C LEU A 298 11.91 1.43 7.89
N THR A 299 11.07 1.86 6.95
CA THR A 299 11.25 3.14 6.28
C THR A 299 11.16 4.29 7.29
N PRO A 300 11.66 5.50 6.96
CA PRO A 300 11.56 6.65 7.87
C PRO A 300 10.13 6.93 8.34
N ARG A 301 9.15 6.77 7.45
CA ARG A 301 7.73 6.97 7.76
C ARG A 301 7.21 5.91 8.73
N GLU A 302 7.53 4.65 8.52
CA GLU A 302 7.10 3.56 9.41
C GLU A 302 7.73 3.68 10.79
N PHE A 303 8.99 4.11 10.87
CA PHE A 303 9.65 4.40 12.13
C PHE A 303 8.95 5.53 12.90
N GLN A 304 8.60 6.63 12.22
CA GLN A 304 7.80 7.69 12.84
C GLN A 304 6.43 7.17 13.31
N GLU A 305 5.73 6.36 12.52
CA GLU A 305 4.45 5.77 12.91
C GLU A 305 4.57 4.82 14.11
N MET A 306 5.65 4.04 14.19
CA MET A 306 5.96 3.21 15.35
C MET A 306 6.07 4.09 16.62
N LEU A 307 6.80 5.19 16.55
CA LEU A 307 6.96 6.11 17.68
C LEU A 307 5.65 6.81 18.05
N ARG A 308 4.86 7.28 17.06
CA ARG A 308 3.52 7.85 17.32
C ARG A 308 2.59 6.84 17.99
N ARG A 309 2.70 5.55 17.66
CA ARG A 309 1.95 4.47 18.34
C ARG A 309 2.46 4.24 19.77
N ALA A 310 3.77 4.25 19.98
CA ALA A 310 4.35 4.12 21.32
C ALA A 310 3.92 5.27 22.25
N VAL A 311 4.01 6.52 21.78
CA VAL A 311 3.55 7.72 22.53
C VAL A 311 2.06 7.62 22.90
N ARG A 312 1.20 7.21 21.96
CA ARG A 312 -0.23 7.01 22.24
C ARG A 312 -0.48 5.90 23.27
N ARG A 313 0.20 4.76 23.13
CA ARG A 313 0.06 3.62 24.07
C ARG A 313 0.59 3.95 25.46
N ALA A 314 1.59 4.83 25.54
CA ALA A 314 2.16 5.34 26.78
C ALA A 314 1.23 6.33 27.52
N GLY A 315 0.10 6.71 26.92
CA GLY A 315 -0.84 7.68 27.50
C GLY A 315 -0.24 9.09 27.61
N ILE A 316 0.75 9.41 26.77
CA ILE A 316 1.41 10.71 26.76
C ILE A 316 0.57 11.68 25.92
N ASP A 317 0.17 12.80 26.53
CA ASP A 317 -0.68 13.80 25.88
C ASP A 317 0.13 14.73 24.97
N ALA A 318 0.42 14.22 23.77
CA ALA A 318 1.21 14.91 22.76
C ALA A 318 0.39 15.94 21.95
N VAL A 319 1.08 16.95 21.44
CA VAL A 319 0.55 17.94 20.50
C VAL A 319 0.34 17.30 19.13
N TYR A 320 -0.78 17.64 18.48
CA TYR A 320 -1.11 17.18 17.14
C TYR A 320 -0.90 18.31 16.12
N SER A 321 -0.57 17.93 14.88
CA SER A 321 -0.48 18.85 13.76
C SER A 321 -1.84 19.48 13.46
N GLN A 322 -1.82 20.76 13.10
CA GLN A 322 -3.01 21.47 12.64
C GLN A 322 -3.26 21.09 11.17
N GLY A 323 -4.45 20.55 10.88
CA GLY A 323 -4.83 20.12 9.54
C GLY A 323 -5.85 18.98 9.55
N PHE A 324 -6.33 18.61 8.36
CA PHE A 324 -7.44 17.67 8.20
C PHE A 324 -7.13 16.18 8.47
N SER A 325 -5.89 15.87 8.85
CA SER A 325 -5.45 14.55 9.31
C SER A 325 -4.44 14.76 10.42
N PRO A 326 -4.90 15.12 11.64
CA PRO A 326 -4.01 15.42 12.75
C PRO A 326 -3.14 14.20 13.07
N ALA A 327 -1.83 14.40 13.11
CA ALA A 327 -0.88 13.41 13.59
C ALA A 327 -0.07 14.02 14.73
N ILE A 328 0.43 13.20 15.64
CA ILE A 328 1.36 13.69 16.67
C ILE A 328 2.51 14.42 15.98
N LYS A 329 2.70 15.68 16.38
CA LYS A 329 3.76 16.54 15.87
C LYS A 329 5.08 15.97 16.32
N LEU A 330 5.86 15.53 15.35
CA LEU A 330 7.09 14.78 15.57
C LEU A 330 8.08 15.16 14.47
N SER A 331 9.31 15.51 14.89
CA SER A 331 10.43 15.79 13.99
C SER A 331 11.54 14.80 14.28
N THR A 332 12.24 14.32 13.24
CA THR A 332 13.34 13.37 13.40
C THR A 332 14.65 13.97 12.90
N SER A 333 15.76 13.51 13.47
CA SER A 333 17.07 13.64 12.83
C SER A 333 17.05 13.01 11.43
N PRO A 334 18.02 13.33 10.55
CA PRO A 334 18.15 12.66 9.27
C PRO A 334 18.16 11.13 9.46
N PRO A 335 17.23 10.41 8.80
CA PRO A 335 17.02 9.00 9.08
C PRO A 335 18.21 8.16 8.62
N THR A 336 18.48 7.06 9.33
CA THR A 336 19.40 6.04 8.81
C THR A 336 18.87 5.39 7.52
N SER A 337 19.77 4.98 6.62
CA SER A 337 19.41 4.29 5.38
C SER A 337 18.69 2.97 5.66
N TYR A 338 17.83 2.54 4.73
CA TYR A 338 17.13 1.26 4.80
C TYR A 338 18.13 0.10 4.99
N GLY A 339 17.86 -0.79 5.94
CA GLY A 339 18.69 -1.95 6.24
C GLY A 339 19.90 -1.71 7.15
N ILE A 340 20.24 -0.45 7.44
CA ILE A 340 21.28 -0.08 8.41
C ILE A 340 20.67 0.04 9.81
N ALA A 341 21.28 -0.60 10.81
CA ALA A 341 20.88 -0.44 12.20
C ALA A 341 21.35 0.92 12.77
N SER A 342 20.62 1.49 13.72
CA SER A 342 21.00 2.76 14.35
C SER A 342 20.88 2.69 15.86
N ARG A 343 21.87 3.23 16.56
CA ARG A 343 21.90 3.35 18.01
C ARG A 343 21.68 4.78 18.48
N CYS A 344 21.44 5.71 17.56
CA CYS A 344 21.44 7.14 17.84
C CYS A 344 20.43 7.89 16.96
N GLU A 345 19.18 7.43 16.84
CA GLU A 345 18.12 8.23 16.22
C GLU A 345 17.59 9.24 17.23
N TYR A 346 17.35 10.48 16.80
CA TYR A 346 16.83 11.52 17.68
C TYR A 346 15.50 12.03 17.18
N VAL A 347 14.54 12.13 18.10
CA VAL A 347 13.15 12.43 17.78
C VAL A 347 12.61 13.49 18.72
N GLN A 348 12.18 14.61 18.16
CA GLN A 348 11.46 15.63 18.89
C GLN A 348 9.98 15.28 18.98
N ILE A 349 9.42 15.37 20.17
CA ILE A 349 7.97 15.40 20.41
C ILE A 349 7.61 16.68 21.17
N GLU A 350 6.36 17.11 21.03
CA GLU A 350 5.81 18.24 21.79
C GLU A 350 4.64 17.75 22.63
N LEU A 351 4.61 18.12 23.91
CA LEU A 351 3.57 17.73 24.87
C LEU A 351 2.73 18.93 25.28
N LYS A 352 1.45 18.67 25.59
CA LYS A 352 0.51 19.69 26.09
C LYS A 352 0.80 20.08 27.53
N HIS A 353 1.29 19.13 28.31
CA HIS A 353 1.65 19.29 29.72
C HIS A 353 3.11 18.85 29.93
N PRO A 354 3.86 19.52 30.81
CA PRO A 354 5.24 19.14 31.09
C PRO A 354 5.28 17.80 31.85
N LEU A 355 6.24 16.96 31.49
CA LEU A 355 6.59 15.71 32.18
C LEU A 355 8.10 15.66 32.40
N LYS A 356 8.55 14.92 33.42
CA LYS A 356 10.00 14.71 33.62
C LYS A 356 10.57 13.87 32.47
N PRO A 357 11.74 14.19 31.91
CA PRO A 357 12.32 13.43 30.80
C PRO A 357 12.46 11.92 31.07
N ASP A 358 12.89 11.54 32.28
CA ASP A 358 13.00 10.12 32.68
C ASP A 358 11.66 9.40 32.68
N GLU A 359 10.58 10.09 33.05
CA GLU A 359 9.23 9.55 33.04
C GLU A 359 8.74 9.32 31.61
N ILE A 360 9.03 10.25 30.69
CA ILE A 360 8.71 10.12 29.27
C ILE A 360 9.43 8.90 28.69
N ALA A 361 10.74 8.78 28.91
CA ALA A 361 11.55 7.68 28.42
C ALA A 361 11.05 6.32 28.97
N ALA A 362 10.76 6.23 30.27
CA ALA A 362 10.26 5.01 30.90
C ALA A 362 8.90 4.56 30.32
N ARG A 363 7.94 5.48 30.19
CA ARG A 363 6.61 5.18 29.64
C ARG A 363 6.68 4.77 28.17
N ILE A 364 7.53 5.42 27.38
CA ILE A 364 7.75 5.06 25.97
C ILE A 364 8.41 3.70 25.85
N ASN A 365 9.45 3.41 26.65
CA ASN A 365 10.14 2.11 26.65
C ASN A 365 9.20 0.94 26.95
N ALA A 366 8.22 1.11 27.85
CA ALA A 366 7.20 0.09 28.11
C ALA A 366 6.30 -0.23 26.88
N CYS A 367 6.29 0.66 25.89
CA CYS A 367 5.45 0.55 24.69
C CYS A 367 6.25 0.31 23.39
N LEU A 368 7.59 0.41 23.42
CA LEU A 368 8.43 0.16 22.25
C LEU A 368 8.54 -1.35 21.95
N PRO A 369 8.63 -1.72 20.66
CA PRO A 369 8.86 -3.11 20.29
C PRO A 369 10.32 -3.52 20.51
N ARG A 370 10.56 -4.83 20.57
CA ARG A 370 11.92 -5.40 20.61
C ARG A 370 12.77 -4.84 19.45
N GLY A 371 13.99 -4.40 19.78
CA GLY A 371 14.91 -3.76 18.84
C GLY A 371 14.89 -2.23 18.86
N SER A 372 14.07 -1.62 19.73
CA SER A 372 14.08 -0.19 19.98
C SER A 372 14.08 0.11 21.48
N THR A 373 14.88 1.09 21.88
CA THR A 373 14.95 1.58 23.26
C THR A 373 15.16 3.08 23.22
N ALA A 374 14.35 3.82 23.98
CA ALA A 374 14.59 5.21 24.29
C ALA A 374 15.72 5.26 25.34
N PHE A 375 16.95 5.59 24.90
CA PHE A 375 18.15 5.62 25.73
C PHE A 375 18.41 7.00 26.35
N SER A 376 17.76 8.05 25.83
CA SER A 376 17.82 9.39 26.42
C SER A 376 16.50 10.14 26.17
N CYS A 377 16.23 11.12 27.04
CA CYS A 377 15.22 12.13 26.82
C CYS A 377 15.70 13.43 27.48
N THR A 378 15.62 14.55 26.76
CA THR A 378 15.98 15.88 27.27
C THR A 378 14.90 16.91 26.94
N GLU A 379 14.77 17.92 27.78
CA GLU A 379 13.91 19.07 27.52
C GLU A 379 14.57 19.98 26.48
N GLY A 380 13.85 20.35 25.43
CA GLY A 380 14.37 21.23 24.40
C GLY A 380 13.92 20.85 22.99
N ARG A 381 14.55 21.49 22.01
CA ARG A 381 14.26 21.30 20.59
C ARG A 381 15.41 20.55 19.93
N LEU A 382 15.07 19.71 18.97
CA LEU A 382 16.04 19.00 18.16
C LEU A 382 16.82 20.01 17.32
N LYS A 383 18.13 20.05 17.54
CA LYS A 383 19.07 20.88 16.77
C LYS A 383 19.35 20.25 15.40
N GLN A 384 19.90 21.04 14.48
CA GLN A 384 20.34 20.54 13.19
C GLN A 384 21.53 19.60 13.36
N VAL A 385 21.51 18.47 12.67
CA VAL A 385 22.60 17.48 12.70
C VAL A 385 23.73 17.96 11.78
N SER A 386 24.94 18.06 12.31
CA SER A 386 26.16 18.42 11.56
C SER A 386 26.73 17.23 10.81
N ASP A 387 26.82 16.08 11.49
CA ASP A 387 27.42 14.86 10.99
C ASP A 387 26.91 13.62 11.73
N ALA A 388 27.09 12.46 11.11
CA ALA A 388 26.81 11.16 11.69
C ALA A 388 28.02 10.24 11.58
N THR A 389 28.23 9.45 12.64
CA THR A 389 29.25 8.42 12.69
C THR A 389 28.62 7.06 12.40
N TYR A 390 29.24 6.33 11.46
CA TYR A 390 28.88 4.98 11.09
C TYR A 390 30.05 4.06 11.42
N SER A 391 29.77 2.95 12.10
CA SER A 391 30.76 1.95 12.47
C SER A 391 30.46 0.65 11.74
N THR A 392 31.52 -0.08 11.42
CA THR A 392 31.47 -1.39 10.78
C THR A 392 31.87 -2.47 11.77
N VAL A 393 31.34 -3.69 11.63
CA VAL A 393 31.71 -4.81 12.51
C VAL A 393 33.16 -5.27 12.34
N ARG A 394 33.79 -4.91 11.22
CA ARG A 394 35.17 -5.24 10.88
C ARG A 394 35.85 -4.05 10.17
N PRO A 395 37.19 -3.99 10.17
CA PRO A 395 37.91 -2.90 9.53
C PRO A 395 37.67 -2.81 8.01
N PHE A 396 37.89 -1.62 7.45
CA PHE A 396 37.87 -1.36 6.01
C PHE A 396 38.92 -0.31 5.61
N THR A 397 39.23 -0.27 4.31
CA THR A 397 40.09 0.72 3.67
C THR A 397 39.30 1.45 2.58
N LEU A 398 39.54 2.75 2.43
CA LEU A 398 38.97 3.57 1.36
C LEU A 398 40.06 4.04 0.40
N GLU A 399 39.91 3.70 -0.88
CA GLU A 399 40.76 4.15 -1.99
C GLU A 399 40.13 5.41 -2.63
N LEU A 400 40.46 6.59 -2.10
CA LEU A 400 39.87 7.87 -2.53
C LEU A 400 40.85 8.72 -3.34
N ALA A 401 40.49 9.03 -4.59
CA ALA A 401 41.13 10.08 -5.36
C ALA A 401 40.70 11.48 -4.84
N PRO A 402 41.51 12.55 -4.99
CA PRO A 402 41.16 13.91 -4.53
C PRO A 402 39.87 14.49 -5.14
N ASP A 403 39.47 13.98 -6.30
CA ASP A 403 38.28 14.34 -7.07
C ASP A 403 37.22 13.22 -7.05
N ALA A 404 37.30 12.27 -6.11
CA ALA A 404 36.33 11.20 -5.96
C ALA A 404 34.90 11.75 -5.84
N VAL A 405 34.00 11.20 -6.64
CA VAL A 405 32.59 11.61 -6.72
C VAL A 405 31.65 10.41 -6.64
N ILE A 406 30.50 10.63 -6.01
CA ILE A 406 29.36 9.71 -6.04
C ILE A 406 28.24 10.33 -6.87
N ARG A 407 27.69 9.54 -7.80
CA ARG A 407 26.52 9.92 -8.59
C ARG A 407 25.26 9.35 -7.95
N LYS A 408 24.34 10.22 -7.56
CA LYS A 408 23.04 9.83 -6.99
C LYS A 408 21.93 10.66 -7.62
N GLU A 409 20.95 10.00 -8.23
CA GLU A 409 19.77 10.67 -8.83
C GLU A 409 20.13 11.81 -9.80
N GLY A 410 21.14 11.58 -10.66
CA GLY A 410 21.63 12.58 -11.61
C GLY A 410 22.48 13.71 -11.00
N LYS A 411 22.72 13.70 -9.69
CA LYS A 411 23.59 14.68 -9.00
C LYS A 411 24.97 14.09 -8.76
N VAL A 412 25.99 14.93 -8.92
CA VAL A 412 27.38 14.61 -8.62
C VAL A 412 27.72 15.19 -7.25
N LEU A 413 28.16 14.35 -6.31
CA LEU A 413 28.57 14.74 -4.97
C LEU A 413 30.05 14.44 -4.81
N ARG A 414 30.87 15.45 -4.50
CA ARG A 414 32.29 15.26 -4.21
C ARG A 414 32.45 14.67 -2.82
N VAL A 415 33.18 13.57 -2.69
CA VAL A 415 33.31 12.83 -1.43
C VAL A 415 33.95 13.71 -0.34
N ALA A 416 34.96 14.49 -0.70
CA ALA A 416 35.68 15.39 0.21
C ALA A 416 34.81 16.46 0.87
N ASP A 417 33.64 16.77 0.31
CA ASP A 417 32.72 17.78 0.89
C ASP A 417 31.87 17.22 2.05
N PHE A 418 31.84 15.88 2.20
CA PHE A 418 30.98 15.19 3.16
C PHE A 418 31.74 14.22 4.08
N LEU A 419 32.82 13.59 3.62
CA LEU A 419 33.60 12.68 4.45
C LEU A 419 34.55 13.50 5.34
N GLU A 420 34.21 13.60 6.63
CA GLU A 420 34.95 14.43 7.59
C GLU A 420 36.16 13.69 8.16
N GLU A 421 35.95 12.43 8.55
CA GLU A 421 36.96 11.65 9.27
C GLU A 421 36.72 10.16 9.05
N THR A 422 37.78 9.38 9.03
CA THR A 422 37.73 7.92 8.96
C THR A 422 38.68 7.31 9.98
N GLY A 423 38.27 6.18 10.54
CA GLY A 423 39.12 5.31 11.34
C GLY A 423 39.08 3.88 10.79
N PRO A 424 39.76 2.93 11.44
CA PRO A 424 39.91 1.57 10.93
C PRO A 424 38.57 0.85 10.68
N SER A 425 37.54 1.13 11.49
CA SER A 425 36.22 0.48 11.43
C SER A 425 35.08 1.48 11.60
N TRP A 426 35.30 2.74 11.26
CA TRP A 426 34.27 3.76 11.33
C TRP A 426 34.55 4.94 10.39
N LEU A 427 33.51 5.67 10.04
CA LEU A 427 33.58 6.87 9.21
C LEU A 427 32.56 7.90 9.69
N ARG A 428 32.88 9.18 9.54
CA ARG A 428 32.01 10.31 9.88
C ARG A 428 31.63 11.07 8.62
N ILE A 429 30.33 11.20 8.39
CA ILE A 429 29.76 11.84 7.20
C ILE A 429 28.95 13.05 7.64
N ALA A 430 29.27 14.21 7.08
CA ALA A 430 28.56 15.46 7.29
C ALA A 430 27.21 15.51 6.56
N PHE A 431 26.34 16.37 7.08
CA PHE A 431 25.15 16.87 6.40
C PHE A 431 25.41 18.30 5.96
N ARG A 432 25.34 18.56 4.64
CA ARG A 432 25.59 19.88 4.05
C ARG A 432 24.39 20.29 3.21
N GLN A 433 23.76 21.41 3.55
CA GLN A 433 22.61 21.96 2.81
C GLN A 433 21.49 20.93 2.57
N GLY A 434 21.19 20.11 3.59
CA GLY A 434 20.19 19.03 3.51
C GLY A 434 20.62 17.81 2.66
N ARG A 435 21.89 17.73 2.26
CA ARG A 435 22.47 16.61 1.51
C ARG A 435 23.47 15.85 2.37
N THR A 436 23.66 14.58 2.07
CA THR A 436 24.68 13.72 2.66
C THR A 436 25.01 12.58 1.70
N ILE A 437 26.09 11.85 1.97
CA ILE A 437 26.50 10.66 1.24
C ILE A 437 26.08 9.41 2.02
N SER A 438 25.62 8.38 1.32
CA SER A 438 25.32 7.09 1.96
C SER A 438 26.62 6.38 2.34
N PRO A 439 26.77 5.89 3.58
CA PRO A 439 27.95 5.10 3.97
C PRO A 439 28.09 3.84 3.11
N VAL A 440 26.96 3.27 2.63
CA VAL A 440 26.92 2.09 1.76
C VAL A 440 27.52 2.42 0.40
N LEU A 441 27.04 3.50 -0.24
CA LEU A 441 27.56 3.90 -1.55
C LEU A 441 29.05 4.25 -1.48
N LEU A 442 29.49 4.88 -0.37
CA LEU A 442 30.89 5.19 -0.14
C LEU A 442 31.74 3.90 -0.09
N LEU A 443 31.32 2.93 0.72
CA LEU A 443 32.04 1.67 0.88
C LEU A 443 31.99 0.81 -0.41
N GLU A 444 30.84 0.71 -1.06
CA GLU A 444 30.71 -0.02 -2.33
C GLU A 444 31.53 0.59 -3.46
N SER A 445 31.66 1.91 -3.49
CA SER A 445 32.39 2.60 -4.57
C SER A 445 33.89 2.65 -4.35
N PHE A 446 34.34 2.69 -3.09
CA PHE A 446 35.74 3.02 -2.76
C PHE A 446 36.42 2.05 -1.80
N SER A 447 35.77 0.96 -1.37
CA SER A 447 36.40 -0.09 -0.57
C SER A 447 36.36 -1.44 -1.29
N ARG A 448 37.46 -2.19 -1.20
CA ARG A 448 37.56 -3.56 -1.71
C ARG A 448 37.20 -4.61 -0.65
N ASP A 449 36.92 -4.19 0.57
CA ASP A 449 36.70 -5.10 1.71
C ASP A 449 35.31 -5.74 1.69
N GLY A 450 34.42 -5.32 0.78
CA GLY A 450 33.09 -5.92 0.61
C GLY A 450 32.21 -5.81 1.86
N ILE A 451 32.26 -4.67 2.55
CA ILE A 451 31.43 -4.41 3.73
C ILE A 451 29.96 -4.41 3.33
N ARG A 452 29.18 -5.33 3.89
CA ARG A 452 27.76 -5.44 3.59
C ARG A 452 26.92 -4.46 4.41
N LEU A 453 25.73 -4.16 3.91
CA LEU A 453 24.76 -3.27 4.55
C LEU A 453 24.50 -3.62 6.03
N GLU A 454 24.33 -4.92 6.32
CA GLU A 454 24.07 -5.43 7.66
C GLU A 454 25.24 -5.28 8.64
N GLU A 455 26.44 -5.03 8.12
CA GLU A 455 27.67 -4.86 8.89
C GLU A 455 27.87 -3.40 9.33
N ILE A 456 27.03 -2.48 8.85
CA ILE A 456 27.10 -1.04 9.15
C ILE A 456 26.07 -0.69 10.22
N VAL A 457 26.50 0.09 11.21
CA VAL A 457 25.65 0.62 12.28
C VAL A 457 25.89 2.12 12.42
N LYS A 458 24.83 2.92 12.45
CA LYS A 458 24.91 4.33 12.81
C LYS A 458 25.05 4.44 14.33
N THR A 459 26.18 4.93 14.80
CA THR A 459 26.57 4.87 16.23
C THR A 459 26.63 6.23 16.90
N GLY A 460 26.71 7.32 16.14
CA GLY A 460 26.69 8.67 16.69
C GLY A 460 26.11 9.71 15.75
N MET A 461 25.63 10.81 16.33
CA MET A 461 25.31 12.05 15.62
C MET A 461 25.87 13.23 16.41
N ARG A 462 26.34 14.25 15.70
CA ARG A 462 26.69 15.56 16.27
C ARG A 462 25.71 16.60 15.78
N PHE A 463 25.48 17.61 16.61
CA PHE A 463 24.55 18.69 16.37
C PHE A 463 25.28 20.03 16.26
N GLU A 464 24.69 20.99 15.56
CA GLU A 464 25.23 22.35 15.49
C GLU A 464 25.17 23.02 16.88
N GLY A 465 26.32 23.55 17.33
CA GLY A 465 26.54 24.03 18.71
C GLY A 465 26.94 22.88 19.64
N GLU A 466 28.03 23.06 20.40
CA GLU A 466 28.76 21.97 21.11
C GLU A 466 27.94 21.16 22.13
N ASP A 467 26.75 21.63 22.52
CA ASP A 467 25.88 20.92 23.44
C ASP A 467 24.83 20.07 22.69
N LEU A 468 24.75 18.77 23.02
CA LEU A 468 23.51 18.01 22.87
C LEU A 468 22.40 18.80 23.60
N PRO A 469 21.19 19.00 23.02
CA PRO A 469 20.08 19.58 23.77
C PRO A 469 19.72 18.72 24.98
#